data_AF-A0A7V3CTI2-F1
#
_entry.id   AF-A0A7V3CTI2-F1
#
_cell.length_a   1.000
_cell.length_b   1.000
_cell.length_c   1.000
_cell.angle_alpha   90.00
_cell.angle_beta   90.00
_cell.angle_gamma   90.00
#
_symmetry.space_group_name_H-M   'P 1'
#
loop_
_entity.id
_entity.type
_entity.pdbx_description
1 polymer ?
#
loop_
_entity_poly.entity_id
_entity_poly.type
_entity_poly.pdbx_seq_one_letter_code
_entity_poly.pdbx_strand_id
1 'polypeptide(L)'
;AHDTGEVRTYKNVDGERFEKKENPLTGKFAYPMGIAASDYNNDGLVDFFFSNTGSSVPEFMARGDLRDDQIFIKDWILFRNEGDFKFTDAASQANLANFEFSWGAIFEDFNLDGKQDLAVAENYIDFPPQKAFKLPCRLLIQQQEERFAAVEEQAGVVNKNYAITPLSSDFNNDGYPDLIYSNLNGPLKVFMSKGGTNQFLKINFKKNAKNLGATVRVSLPDKILTDFLFSGEGLCSDQSGTLIFGLGEDRIDIPQVVIQYLSGKSDTLKNVVRNSTVRIE
;
A
#
# COMPACT_ATOMS: atom_id res chain seq x y z
N ALA A 1 11.15 16.77 -18.76
CA ALA A 1 10.93 15.40 -18.25
C ALA A 1 9.72 14.86 -19.01
N HIS A 2 9.83 13.68 -19.61
CA HIS A 2 8.79 13.02 -20.43
C HIS A 2 8.03 11.96 -19.62
N ASP A 3 8.01 12.12 -18.30
CA ASP A 3 7.59 11.07 -17.37
C ASP A 3 6.09 11.21 -16.99
N THR A 4 5.35 12.05 -17.72
CA THR A 4 3.89 12.13 -17.61
C THR A 4 3.22 11.08 -18.49
N GLY A 5 2.23 10.38 -17.95
CA GLY A 5 1.56 9.29 -18.63
C GLY A 5 0.21 8.96 -18.04
N GLU A 6 -0.50 8.05 -18.70
CA GLU A 6 -1.76 7.51 -18.21
C GLU A 6 -1.51 6.22 -17.42
N VAL A 7 -2.12 6.09 -16.24
CA VAL A 7 -2.30 4.76 -15.64
C VAL A 7 -3.30 4.00 -16.51
N ARG A 8 -2.89 2.85 -17.04
CA ARG A 8 -3.74 2.04 -17.93
C ARG A 8 -4.03 0.70 -17.30
N THR A 9 -5.30 0.33 -17.30
CA THR A 9 -5.77 -0.97 -16.82
C THR A 9 -5.98 -1.91 -17.99
N TYR A 10 -5.47 -3.14 -17.88
CA TYR A 10 -5.70 -4.18 -18.87
C TYR A 10 -6.25 -5.44 -18.20
N LYS A 11 -7.41 -5.91 -18.66
CA LYS A 11 -7.97 -7.21 -18.25
C LYS A 11 -7.32 -8.30 -19.07
N ASN A 12 -6.69 -9.26 -18.40
CA ASN A 12 -6.31 -10.52 -19.03
C ASN A 12 -7.59 -11.32 -19.32
N VAL A 13 -7.84 -11.64 -20.58
CA VAL A 13 -8.98 -12.44 -21.02
C VAL A 13 -8.47 -13.82 -21.35
N ASP A 14 -8.77 -14.77 -20.46
CA ASP A 14 -8.51 -16.20 -20.60
C ASP A 14 -7.05 -16.58 -20.88
N GLY A 15 -6.09 -15.70 -20.55
CA GLY A 15 -4.66 -15.92 -20.80
C GLY A 15 -4.22 -15.66 -22.25
N GLU A 16 -5.13 -15.24 -23.13
CA GLU A 16 -4.88 -15.14 -24.58
C GLU A 16 -4.63 -13.70 -25.03
N ARG A 17 -5.33 -12.73 -24.44
CA ARG A 17 -5.26 -11.32 -24.83
C ARG A 17 -5.46 -10.38 -23.66
N PHE A 18 -5.03 -9.14 -23.86
CA PHE A 18 -5.28 -8.04 -22.93
C PHE A 18 -6.31 -7.07 -23.53
N GLU A 19 -7.35 -6.78 -22.77
CA GLU A 19 -8.37 -5.78 -23.10
C GLU A 19 -8.13 -4.53 -22.27
N LYS A 20 -7.94 -3.37 -22.92
CA LYS A 20 -7.87 -2.09 -22.20
C LYS A 20 -9.20 -1.83 -21.52
N LYS A 21 -9.17 -1.54 -20.22
CA LYS A 21 -10.32 -1.11 -19.43
C LYS A 21 -10.16 0.35 -19.06
N GLU A 22 -11.28 1.06 -19.13
CA GLU A 22 -11.37 2.44 -18.66
C GLU A 22 -11.18 2.47 -17.14
N ASN A 23 -10.56 3.53 -16.67
CA ASN A 23 -10.28 3.79 -15.26
C ASN A 23 -10.33 5.31 -14.99
N PRO A 24 -10.24 5.77 -13.73
CA PRO A 24 -10.36 7.19 -13.40
C PRO A 24 -9.36 8.13 -14.11
N LEU A 25 -8.23 7.60 -14.58
CA LEU A 25 -7.20 8.31 -15.32
C LEU A 25 -7.28 8.14 -16.84
N THR A 26 -8.29 7.47 -17.40
CA THR A 26 -8.33 7.32 -18.85
C THR A 26 -8.52 8.68 -19.54
N GLY A 27 -7.61 9.01 -20.46
CA GLY A 27 -7.54 10.32 -21.10
C GLY A 27 -6.96 11.44 -20.23
N LYS A 28 -6.42 11.13 -19.05
CA LYS A 28 -5.78 12.07 -18.12
C LYS A 28 -4.35 11.64 -17.84
N PHE A 29 -3.46 12.61 -17.68
CA PHE A 29 -2.03 12.37 -17.52
C PHE A 29 -1.63 12.63 -16.07
N ALA A 30 -0.83 11.76 -15.50
CA ALA A 30 -0.28 11.86 -14.16
C ALA A 30 1.21 11.54 -14.20
N TYR A 31 1.89 11.66 -13.07
CA TYR A 31 3.29 11.27 -12.91
C TYR A 31 3.41 10.24 -11.79
N PRO A 32 2.78 9.04 -11.95
CA PRO A 32 2.81 8.02 -10.91
C PRO A 32 4.21 7.43 -10.78
N MET A 33 4.72 7.37 -9.55
CA MET A 33 6.09 6.88 -9.27
C MET A 33 6.12 5.54 -8.56
N GLY A 34 5.15 5.31 -7.67
CA GLY A 34 4.97 4.08 -6.94
C GLY A 34 3.53 3.60 -7.01
N ILE A 35 3.36 2.30 -6.85
CA ILE A 35 2.08 1.63 -6.70
C ILE A 35 2.11 0.84 -5.39
N ALA A 36 1.01 0.87 -4.66
CA ALA A 36 0.72 -0.04 -3.56
C ALA A 36 -0.67 -0.64 -3.77
N ALA A 37 -0.89 -1.87 -3.32
CA ALA A 37 -2.12 -2.61 -3.48
C ALA A 37 -2.54 -3.24 -2.16
N SER A 38 -3.84 -3.20 -1.86
CA SER A 38 -4.41 -3.86 -0.67
C SER A 38 -5.95 -3.87 -0.75
N ASP A 39 -6.62 -4.45 0.23
CA ASP A 39 -8.07 -4.33 0.45
C ASP A 39 -8.32 -3.26 1.54
N TYR A 40 -8.20 -1.97 1.20
CA TYR A 40 -8.15 -0.92 2.23
C TYR A 40 -9.50 -0.71 2.92
N ASN A 41 -10.60 -1.04 2.23
CA ASN A 41 -11.97 -0.85 2.73
C ASN A 41 -12.60 -2.16 3.27
N ASN A 42 -11.85 -3.28 3.28
CA ASN A 42 -12.31 -4.61 3.69
C ASN A 42 -13.52 -5.14 2.91
N ASP A 43 -13.61 -4.87 1.60
CA ASP A 43 -14.65 -5.39 0.71
C ASP A 43 -14.24 -6.69 -0.03
N GLY A 44 -12.98 -7.12 0.14
CA GLY A 44 -12.43 -8.33 -0.44
C GLY A 44 -11.91 -8.18 -1.87
N LEU A 45 -11.91 -6.95 -2.40
CA LEU A 45 -11.33 -6.59 -3.69
C LEU A 45 -9.97 -5.91 -3.48
N VAL A 46 -9.11 -6.00 -4.49
CA VAL A 46 -7.83 -5.30 -4.48
C VAL A 46 -8.01 -3.88 -5.00
N ASP A 47 -7.62 -2.91 -4.18
CA ASP A 47 -7.51 -1.49 -4.47
C ASP A 47 -6.07 -1.10 -4.78
N PHE A 48 -5.88 0.05 -5.42
CA PHE A 48 -4.54 0.51 -5.82
C PHE A 48 -4.31 1.97 -5.45
N PHE A 49 -3.25 2.21 -4.71
CA PHE A 49 -2.74 3.56 -4.45
C PHE A 49 -1.60 3.88 -5.42
N PHE A 50 -1.58 5.12 -5.92
CA PHE A 50 -0.48 5.65 -6.71
C PHE A 50 0.04 6.94 -6.08
N SER A 51 1.32 6.94 -5.73
CA SER A 51 2.03 8.17 -5.39
C SER A 51 2.23 9.02 -6.63
N ASN A 52 2.31 10.35 -6.46
CA ASN A 52 2.39 11.28 -7.58
C ASN A 52 3.18 12.55 -7.19
N THR A 53 3.26 13.54 -8.07
CA THR A 53 3.94 14.83 -7.85
C THR A 53 3.41 15.66 -6.69
N GLY A 54 2.13 15.48 -6.35
CA GLY A 54 1.47 16.17 -5.26
C GLY A 54 1.51 17.69 -5.39
N SER A 55 1.46 18.36 -4.25
CA SER A 55 1.44 19.83 -4.15
C SER A 55 2.83 20.48 -4.14
N SER A 56 3.91 19.72 -3.94
CA SER A 56 5.25 20.26 -3.75
C SER A 56 5.95 20.62 -5.06
N VAL A 57 5.59 20.02 -6.20
CA VAL A 57 6.19 20.35 -7.49
C VAL A 57 5.32 21.37 -8.23
N PRO A 58 5.87 22.50 -8.70
CA PRO A 58 5.11 23.43 -9.53
C PRO A 58 4.55 22.74 -10.78
N GLU A 59 3.27 22.98 -11.07
CA GLU A 59 2.55 22.27 -12.13
C GLU A 59 3.23 22.39 -13.49
N PHE A 60 3.75 23.58 -13.84
CA PHE A 60 4.45 23.80 -15.12
C PHE A 60 5.72 22.94 -15.27
N MET A 61 6.34 22.51 -14.16
CA MET A 61 7.49 21.62 -14.16
C MET A 61 7.06 20.17 -14.23
N ALA A 62 6.02 19.81 -13.48
CA ALA A 62 5.49 18.45 -13.41
C ALA A 62 4.79 18.02 -14.70
N ARG A 63 4.02 18.92 -15.34
CA ARG A 63 3.26 18.62 -16.55
C ARG A 63 4.12 18.38 -17.79
N GLY A 64 5.38 18.81 -17.78
CA GLY A 64 6.30 18.63 -18.91
C GLY A 64 5.77 19.25 -20.21
N ASP A 65 5.71 18.45 -21.27
CA ASP A 65 5.32 18.81 -22.63
C ASP A 65 3.84 18.53 -22.96
N LEU A 66 3.00 18.28 -21.95
CA LEU A 66 1.56 18.11 -22.15
C LEU A 66 0.96 19.33 -22.86
N ARG A 67 0.18 19.05 -23.91
CA ARG A 67 -0.59 20.04 -24.66
C ARG A 67 -1.64 20.69 -23.76
N ASP A 68 -2.08 21.88 -24.14
CA ASP A 68 -3.05 22.65 -23.34
C ASP A 68 -4.45 22.00 -23.27
N ASP A 69 -4.77 21.10 -24.21
CA ASP A 69 -6.01 20.30 -24.18
C ASP A 69 -5.91 19.07 -23.26
N GLN A 70 -4.73 18.72 -22.75
CA GLN A 70 -4.51 17.55 -21.91
C GLN A 70 -4.64 17.88 -20.43
N ILE A 71 -5.37 17.03 -19.71
CA ILE A 71 -5.60 17.19 -18.27
C ILE A 71 -4.44 16.54 -17.52
N PHE A 72 -3.78 17.32 -16.67
CA PHE A 72 -2.74 16.84 -15.75
C PHE A 72 -3.32 16.64 -14.34
N ILE A 73 -3.08 15.47 -13.75
CA ILE A 73 -3.45 15.10 -12.39
C ILE A 73 -2.17 15.00 -11.59
N LYS A 74 -1.95 15.95 -10.68
CA LYS A 74 -0.79 15.98 -9.79
C LYS A 74 -1.03 15.24 -8.47
N ASP A 75 -2.29 15.16 -8.05
CA ASP A 75 -2.71 14.62 -6.75
C ASP A 75 -2.36 13.14 -6.66
N TRP A 76 -2.17 12.63 -5.45
CA TRP A 76 -2.13 11.18 -5.27
C TRP A 76 -3.48 10.58 -5.61
N ILE A 77 -3.46 9.31 -6.03
CA ILE A 77 -4.63 8.65 -6.60
C ILE A 77 -4.87 7.35 -5.82
N LEU A 78 -6.14 7.06 -5.53
CA LEU A 78 -6.56 5.82 -4.86
C LEU A 78 -7.69 5.21 -5.68
N PHE A 79 -7.37 4.19 -6.46
CA PHE A 79 -8.37 3.41 -7.17
C PHE A 79 -9.05 2.44 -6.22
N ARG A 80 -10.27 2.79 -5.80
CA ARG A 80 -11.20 1.85 -5.16
C ARG A 80 -11.81 0.95 -6.22
N ASN A 81 -11.71 -0.35 -6.04
CA ASN A 81 -12.22 -1.34 -6.96
C ASN A 81 -13.70 -1.64 -6.68
N GLU A 82 -14.56 -1.38 -7.66
CA GLU A 82 -16.01 -1.62 -7.57
C GLU A 82 -16.40 -2.99 -8.14
N GLY A 83 -15.41 -3.82 -8.47
CA GLY A 83 -15.58 -5.09 -9.16
C GLY A 83 -15.66 -4.95 -10.69
N ASP A 84 -15.47 -6.08 -11.38
CA ASP A 84 -15.49 -6.18 -12.85
C ASP A 84 -14.65 -5.10 -13.57
N PHE A 85 -13.44 -4.83 -13.04
CA PHE A 85 -12.50 -3.84 -13.59
C PHE A 85 -13.08 -2.41 -13.65
N LYS A 86 -14.04 -2.08 -12.78
CA LYS A 86 -14.51 -0.71 -12.58
C LYS A 86 -13.81 -0.14 -11.35
N PHE A 87 -13.33 1.08 -11.48
CA PHE A 87 -12.61 1.76 -10.41
C PHE A 87 -13.14 3.18 -10.24
N THR A 88 -13.20 3.63 -9.00
CA THR A 88 -13.45 5.02 -8.62
C THR A 88 -12.16 5.61 -8.02
N ASP A 89 -11.92 6.90 -8.21
CA ASP A 89 -10.83 7.59 -7.51
C ASP A 89 -11.33 8.10 -6.16
N ALA A 90 -10.93 7.42 -5.10
CA ALA A 90 -11.31 7.68 -3.73
C ALA A 90 -10.31 8.58 -2.99
N ALA A 91 -9.24 9.06 -3.64
CA ALA A 91 -8.16 9.76 -2.93
C ALA A 91 -8.64 11.00 -2.16
N SER A 92 -9.57 11.77 -2.70
CA SER A 92 -10.10 12.95 -2.00
C SER A 92 -10.95 12.56 -0.79
N GLN A 93 -11.82 11.55 -0.93
CA GLN A 93 -12.65 11.03 0.17
C GLN A 93 -11.76 10.46 1.30
N ALA A 94 -10.72 9.72 0.92
CA ALA A 94 -9.78 9.10 1.84
C ALA A 94 -8.78 10.08 2.49
N ASN A 95 -8.84 11.39 2.18
CA ASN A 95 -7.83 12.40 2.57
C ASN A 95 -6.41 12.11 2.06
N LEU A 96 -6.26 11.43 0.93
CA LEU A 96 -4.97 11.11 0.32
C LEU A 96 -4.58 12.01 -0.86
N ALA A 97 -5.52 12.75 -1.47
CA ALA A 97 -5.22 13.49 -2.71
C ALA A 97 -4.13 14.57 -2.56
N ASN A 98 -4.11 15.28 -1.43
CA ASN A 98 -3.37 16.55 -1.29
C ASN A 98 -2.02 16.43 -0.57
N PHE A 99 -1.27 15.37 -0.82
CA PHE A 99 0.09 15.20 -0.31
C PHE A 99 1.15 15.66 -1.32
N GLU A 100 2.41 15.35 -1.06
CA GLU A 100 3.58 15.88 -1.73
C GLU A 100 4.27 14.86 -2.64
N PHE A 101 5.29 15.30 -3.36
CA PHE A 101 6.00 14.45 -4.31
C PHE A 101 6.59 13.21 -3.65
N SER A 102 6.21 12.06 -4.19
CA SER A 102 6.43 10.78 -3.54
C SER A 102 6.84 9.70 -4.53
N TRP A 103 7.42 8.63 -3.99
CA TRP A 103 8.01 7.52 -4.73
C TRP A 103 7.34 6.22 -4.31
N GLY A 104 8.06 5.25 -3.76
CA GLY A 104 7.47 4.00 -3.29
C GLY A 104 6.42 4.20 -2.21
N ALA A 105 5.44 3.32 -2.18
CA ALA A 105 4.42 3.24 -1.14
C ALA A 105 4.13 1.76 -0.84
N ILE A 106 3.63 1.48 0.37
CA ILE A 106 3.14 0.17 0.79
C ILE A 106 1.92 0.34 1.70
N PHE A 107 1.01 -0.62 1.64
CA PHE A 107 -0.01 -0.82 2.67
C PHE A 107 0.48 -1.87 3.67
N GLU A 108 0.17 -1.66 4.95
CA GLU A 108 0.43 -2.59 6.05
C GLU A 108 -0.43 -2.16 7.26
N ASP A 109 -0.88 -3.09 8.09
CA ASP A 109 -1.67 -2.77 9.31
C ASP A 109 -0.71 -2.51 10.49
N PHE A 110 -0.12 -1.31 10.55
CA PHE A 110 0.95 -0.98 11.50
C PHE A 110 0.47 -0.98 12.96
N ASN A 111 -0.81 -0.66 13.19
CA ASN A 111 -1.38 -0.63 14.53
C ASN A 111 -2.13 -1.92 14.91
N LEU A 112 -2.31 -2.85 13.98
CA LEU A 112 -2.99 -4.14 14.12
C LEU A 112 -4.50 -4.03 14.45
N ASP A 113 -5.19 -2.99 13.97
CA ASP A 113 -6.63 -2.78 14.21
C ASP A 113 -7.55 -3.43 13.15
N GLY A 114 -6.96 -4.10 12.17
CA GLY A 114 -7.62 -4.76 11.05
C GLY A 114 -7.99 -3.77 9.94
N LYS A 115 -7.21 -2.70 9.78
CA LYS A 115 -7.32 -1.74 8.67
C LYS A 115 -5.95 -1.51 8.07
N GLN A 116 -5.94 -1.25 6.77
CA GLN A 116 -4.71 -1.01 6.04
C GLN A 116 -4.27 0.43 6.22
N ASP A 117 -3.09 0.62 6.81
CA ASP A 117 -2.40 1.91 6.89
C ASP A 117 -1.47 2.07 5.69
N LEU A 118 -1.00 3.29 5.43
CA LEU A 118 -0.17 3.60 4.27
C LEU A 118 1.16 4.23 4.69
N ALA A 119 2.26 3.63 4.27
CA ALA A 119 3.59 4.24 4.36
C ALA A 119 4.04 4.71 2.97
N VAL A 120 4.51 5.95 2.86
CA VAL A 120 4.91 6.56 1.58
C VAL A 120 6.29 7.19 1.71
N ALA A 121 7.21 6.78 0.84
CA ALA A 121 8.50 7.41 0.70
C ALA A 121 8.34 8.74 -0.02
N GLU A 122 8.65 9.83 0.66
CA GLU A 122 8.64 11.17 0.07
C GLU A 122 10.04 11.59 -0.37
N ASN A 123 10.08 12.38 -1.44
CA ASN A 123 11.31 12.95 -1.96
C ASN A 123 11.06 14.31 -2.62
N TYR A 124 12.17 14.91 -2.99
CA TYR A 124 12.35 16.23 -3.57
C TYR A 124 12.83 16.10 -5.03
N ILE A 125 12.28 16.93 -5.92
CA ILE A 125 12.93 17.30 -7.21
C ILE A 125 13.88 18.45 -6.90
N ASP A 126 15.08 18.54 -7.48
CA ASP A 126 16.10 19.57 -7.18
C ASP A 126 15.69 21.07 -7.36
N PHE A 127 14.68 21.55 -6.62
CA PHE A 127 14.13 22.90 -6.51
C PHE A 127 14.53 23.73 -5.24
N PRO A 128 15.14 24.93 -5.37
CA PRO A 128 15.82 25.63 -4.27
C PRO A 128 15.09 25.80 -2.91
N PRO A 129 13.79 26.15 -2.83
CA PRO A 129 13.09 26.31 -1.55
C PRO A 129 12.99 25.05 -0.69
N GLN A 130 12.91 23.87 -1.31
CA GLN A 130 12.72 22.60 -0.60
C GLN A 130 14.05 22.03 -0.06
N LYS A 131 15.20 22.58 -0.48
CA LYS A 131 16.50 22.37 0.20
C LYS A 131 16.50 22.93 1.62
N ALA A 132 15.77 24.01 1.86
CA ALA A 132 15.69 24.66 3.17
C ALA A 132 14.65 24.00 4.10
N PHE A 133 13.58 23.42 3.54
CA PHE A 133 12.47 22.84 4.29
C PHE A 133 12.14 21.44 3.77
N LYS A 134 12.81 20.42 4.35
CA LYS A 134 12.55 19.02 4.00
C LYS A 134 11.27 18.52 4.66
N LEU A 135 10.37 17.99 3.84
CA LEU A 135 9.18 17.27 4.29
C LEU A 135 9.58 15.85 4.72
N PRO A 136 8.89 15.26 5.72
CA PRO A 136 9.15 13.90 6.11
C PRO A 136 8.51 12.90 5.13
N CYS A 137 8.90 11.64 5.18
CA CYS A 137 8.07 10.54 4.67
C CYS A 137 6.76 10.47 5.46
N ARG A 138 5.69 9.91 4.87
CA ARG A 138 4.37 9.83 5.51
C ARG A 138 4.14 8.44 6.07
N LEU A 139 3.69 8.39 7.33
CA LEU A 139 2.98 7.24 7.87
C LEU A 139 1.54 7.67 8.11
N LEU A 140 0.60 7.03 7.44
CA LEU A 140 -0.80 7.41 7.40
C LEU A 140 -1.64 6.29 7.99
N ILE A 141 -2.25 6.53 9.15
CA ILE A 141 -3.12 5.54 9.79
C ILE A 141 -4.55 5.71 9.30
N GLN A 142 -5.19 4.59 8.95
CA GLN A 142 -6.58 4.59 8.55
C GLN A 142 -7.51 4.76 9.76
N GLN A 143 -8.39 5.75 9.66
CA GLN A 143 -9.37 6.14 10.66
C GLN A 143 -10.74 5.53 10.33
N GLN A 144 -11.81 6.08 10.92
CA GLN A 144 -13.18 5.74 10.52
C GLN A 144 -13.48 6.28 9.12
N GLU A 145 -14.53 5.73 8.49
CA GLU A 145 -15.00 6.16 7.17
C GLU A 145 -13.92 6.10 6.08
N GLU A 146 -12.98 5.16 6.21
CA GLU A 146 -11.90 4.91 5.24
C GLU A 146 -10.95 6.11 5.03
N ARG A 147 -10.87 7.05 5.99
CA ARG A 147 -10.05 8.26 5.89
C ARG A 147 -8.66 8.04 6.49
N PHE A 148 -7.64 8.67 5.95
CA PHE A 148 -6.27 8.57 6.43
C PHE A 148 -5.84 9.85 7.17
N ALA A 149 -4.95 9.68 8.16
CA ALA A 149 -4.34 10.77 8.90
C ALA A 149 -2.83 10.54 9.06
N ALA A 150 -2.04 11.58 8.80
CA ALA A 150 -0.59 11.54 8.96
C ALA A 150 -0.23 11.50 10.45
N VAL A 151 0.65 10.56 10.83
CA VAL A 151 1.03 10.31 12.22
C VAL A 151 2.54 10.14 12.42
N GLU A 152 3.38 10.41 11.42
CA GLU A 152 4.81 10.12 11.50
C GLU A 152 5.51 10.78 12.70
N GLU A 153 5.05 11.96 13.13
CA GLU A 153 5.56 12.65 14.33
C GLU A 153 5.13 11.94 15.62
N GLN A 154 3.86 11.58 15.73
CA GLN A 154 3.25 10.91 16.89
C GLN A 154 3.79 9.49 17.05
N ALA A 155 3.97 8.77 15.96
CA ALA A 155 4.55 7.43 15.92
C ALA A 155 6.09 7.44 16.11
N GLY A 156 6.73 8.61 16.00
CA GLY A 156 8.18 8.76 16.14
C GLY A 156 8.97 8.20 14.95
N VAL A 157 8.35 8.13 13.76
CA VAL A 157 8.94 7.56 12.53
C VAL A 157 9.39 8.61 11.52
N VAL A 158 9.61 9.85 11.99
CA VAL A 158 9.98 10.98 11.14
C VAL A 158 11.26 10.71 10.33
N ASN A 159 11.11 10.63 9.00
CA ASN A 159 12.23 10.55 8.07
C ASN A 159 12.23 11.72 7.08
N LYS A 160 13.09 12.71 7.30
CA LYS A 160 13.29 13.86 6.39
C LYS A 160 14.43 13.64 5.38
N ASN A 161 14.96 12.42 5.27
CA ASN A 161 15.91 12.09 4.20
C ASN A 161 15.16 11.83 2.90
N TYR A 162 15.88 11.89 1.78
CA TYR A 162 15.33 11.62 0.47
C TYR A 162 15.09 10.12 0.30
N ALA A 163 13.89 9.67 0.62
CA ALA A 163 13.51 8.27 0.54
C ALA A 163 13.09 7.90 -0.88
N ILE A 164 13.29 6.64 -1.25
CA ILE A 164 12.80 6.08 -2.51
C ILE A 164 11.75 5.01 -2.29
N THR A 165 11.84 4.25 -1.21
CA THR A 165 10.87 3.18 -0.93
C THR A 165 10.73 2.93 0.58
N PRO A 166 9.50 2.71 1.06
CA PRO A 166 9.23 2.08 2.34
C PRO A 166 9.31 0.55 2.21
N LEU A 167 9.69 -0.10 3.31
CA LEU A 167 9.67 -1.54 3.48
C LEU A 167 9.07 -1.88 4.83
N SER A 168 8.24 -2.92 4.91
CA SER A 168 7.77 -3.45 6.19
C SER A 168 8.03 -4.94 6.36
N SER A 169 8.29 -5.32 7.61
CA SER A 169 8.35 -6.68 8.11
C SER A 169 8.40 -6.63 9.64
N ASP A 170 8.08 -7.72 10.30
CA ASP A 170 8.32 -7.90 11.74
C ASP A 170 9.77 -8.42 11.96
N PHE A 171 10.71 -7.54 12.32
CA PHE A 171 12.15 -7.87 12.42
C PHE A 171 12.51 -8.61 13.69
N ASN A 172 11.82 -8.32 14.79
CA ASN A 172 12.08 -8.89 16.11
C ASN A 172 11.16 -10.10 16.41
N ASN A 173 10.23 -10.40 15.50
CA ASN A 173 9.25 -11.48 15.56
C ASN A 173 8.23 -11.32 16.71
N ASP A 174 7.88 -10.09 17.09
CA ASP A 174 6.89 -9.78 18.13
C ASP A 174 5.44 -9.66 17.60
N GLY A 175 5.28 -9.70 16.28
CA GLY A 175 4.01 -9.65 15.56
C GLY A 175 3.60 -8.27 15.07
N TYR A 176 4.30 -7.21 15.47
CA TYR A 176 4.04 -5.85 15.02
C TYR A 176 4.91 -5.52 13.79
N PRO A 177 4.35 -4.89 12.75
CA PRO A 177 5.15 -4.50 11.60
C PRO A 177 6.16 -3.39 11.97
N ASP A 178 7.42 -3.60 11.60
CA ASP A 178 8.47 -2.59 11.65
C ASP A 178 8.58 -1.88 10.30
N LEU A 179 9.18 -0.70 10.27
CA LEU A 179 9.25 0.16 9.08
C LEU A 179 10.70 0.54 8.74
N ILE A 180 11.05 0.42 7.46
CA ILE A 180 12.30 0.97 6.92
C ILE A 180 11.97 1.97 5.83
N TYR A 181 12.70 3.09 5.82
CA TYR A 181 12.82 3.93 4.63
C TYR A 181 14.21 3.82 4.04
N SER A 182 14.27 3.40 2.78
CA SER A 182 15.50 3.43 1.99
C SER A 182 15.71 4.82 1.41
N ASN A 183 16.89 5.40 1.65
CA ASN A 183 17.22 6.77 1.27
C ASN A 183 18.25 6.81 0.13
N LEU A 184 18.00 7.63 -0.89
CA LEU A 184 18.90 7.84 -2.03
C LEU A 184 20.23 8.49 -1.63
N ASN A 185 20.16 9.45 -0.71
CA ASN A 185 21.31 10.18 -0.22
C ASN A 185 21.22 10.32 1.30
N GLY A 186 21.76 9.32 2.00
CA GLY A 186 21.79 9.26 3.47
C GLY A 186 21.73 7.82 3.98
N PRO A 187 21.83 7.62 5.30
CA PRO A 187 21.66 6.30 5.90
C PRO A 187 20.22 5.82 5.73
N LEU A 188 20.03 4.49 5.66
CA LEU A 188 18.72 3.89 5.88
C LEU A 188 18.16 4.34 7.24
N LYS A 189 16.86 4.54 7.32
CA LYS A 189 16.18 4.71 8.61
C LYS A 189 15.34 3.48 8.89
N VAL A 190 15.60 2.84 10.02
CA VAL A 190 14.87 1.67 10.52
C VAL A 190 14.13 2.10 11.79
N PHE A 191 12.85 1.79 11.85
CA PHE A 191 11.96 2.09 12.95
C PHE A 191 11.36 0.78 13.43
N MET A 192 11.71 0.39 14.66
CA MET A 192 11.08 -0.77 15.28
C MET A 192 9.83 -0.31 16.02
N SER A 193 8.74 -1.06 15.85
CA SER A 193 7.53 -0.89 16.63
C SER A 193 7.84 -1.12 18.11
N LYS A 194 7.08 -0.44 18.99
CA LYS A 194 7.14 -0.68 20.44
C LYS A 194 6.12 -1.72 20.89
N GLY A 195 5.41 -2.34 19.94
CA GLY A 195 4.29 -3.21 20.21
C GLY A 195 3.07 -2.46 20.73
N GLY A 196 2.11 -3.23 21.24
CA GLY A 196 0.84 -2.76 21.76
C GLY A 196 0.07 -3.92 22.40
N THR A 197 -1.25 -3.76 22.51
CA THR A 197 -2.18 -4.74 23.06
C THR A 197 -2.97 -5.49 21.99
N ASN A 198 -2.98 -4.97 20.76
CA ASN A 198 -3.64 -5.60 19.63
C ASN A 198 -3.02 -6.98 19.32
N GLN A 199 -3.88 -7.87 18.86
CA GLN A 199 -3.52 -9.24 18.54
C GLN A 199 -3.27 -9.36 17.04
N PHE A 200 -2.44 -10.33 16.65
CA PHE A 200 -2.07 -10.53 15.24
C PHE A 200 -2.28 -11.98 14.80
N LEU A 201 -2.34 -12.18 13.49
CA LEU A 201 -2.10 -13.48 12.86
C LEU A 201 -1.13 -13.30 11.70
N LYS A 202 0.00 -14.01 11.74
CA LYS A 202 0.96 -14.03 10.64
C LYS A 202 0.75 -15.26 9.76
N ILE A 203 0.69 -15.04 8.44
CA ILE A 203 0.69 -16.11 7.44
C ILE A 203 1.98 -16.02 6.65
N ASN A 204 2.91 -16.93 6.93
CA ASN A 204 4.23 -16.97 6.30
C ASN A 204 4.23 -17.99 5.16
N PHE A 205 4.45 -17.51 3.93
CA PHE A 205 4.50 -18.37 2.76
C PHE A 205 5.93 -18.80 2.45
N LYS A 206 6.11 -20.07 2.11
CA LYS A 206 7.32 -20.53 1.44
C LYS A 206 7.49 -19.79 0.12
N LYS A 207 8.70 -19.27 -0.12
CA LYS A 207 9.04 -18.54 -1.34
C LYS A 207 9.08 -19.48 -2.55
N ASN A 208 8.05 -19.42 -3.38
CA ASN A 208 7.95 -20.18 -4.62
C ASN A 208 6.84 -19.58 -5.51
N ALA A 209 6.83 -19.97 -6.79
CA ALA A 209 5.86 -19.43 -7.76
C ALA A 209 4.41 -19.88 -7.52
N LYS A 210 4.17 -21.00 -6.82
CA LYS A 210 2.79 -21.50 -6.58
C LYS A 210 2.04 -20.65 -5.55
N ASN A 211 2.77 -19.99 -4.64
CA ASN A 211 2.20 -19.19 -3.56
C ASN A 211 2.00 -17.73 -3.97
N LEU A 212 2.78 -17.23 -4.95
CA LEU A 212 2.69 -15.85 -5.42
C LEU A 212 1.28 -15.53 -5.93
N GLY A 213 0.75 -14.38 -5.50
CA GLY A 213 -0.61 -13.94 -5.82
C GLY A 213 -1.71 -14.69 -5.05
N ALA A 214 -1.37 -15.43 -3.98
CA ALA A 214 -2.38 -16.00 -3.10
C ALA A 214 -3.20 -14.91 -2.41
N THR A 215 -4.51 -15.10 -2.34
CA THR A 215 -5.43 -14.29 -1.53
C THR A 215 -5.72 -15.00 -0.23
N VAL A 216 -5.54 -14.32 0.90
CA VAL A 216 -5.83 -14.86 2.22
C VAL A 216 -7.01 -14.09 2.81
N ARG A 217 -8.02 -14.83 3.30
CA ARG A 217 -9.17 -14.29 3.99
C ARG A 217 -9.22 -14.80 5.42
N VAL A 218 -9.22 -13.90 6.39
CA VAL A 218 -9.36 -14.20 7.82
C VAL A 218 -10.77 -13.78 8.24
N SER A 219 -11.60 -14.77 8.59
CA SER A 219 -12.96 -14.49 9.06
C SER A 219 -12.93 -14.16 10.54
N LEU A 220 -13.39 -12.97 10.90
CA LEU A 220 -13.65 -12.55 12.27
C LEU A 220 -15.17 -12.51 12.52
N PRO A 221 -15.64 -12.44 13.77
CA PRO A 221 -17.08 -12.36 14.06
C PRO A 221 -17.78 -11.15 13.43
N ASP A 222 -17.06 -10.04 13.27
CA ASP A 222 -17.58 -8.73 12.85
C ASP A 222 -17.21 -8.33 11.42
N LYS A 223 -16.15 -8.93 10.84
CA LYS A 223 -15.63 -8.57 9.52
C LYS A 223 -14.82 -9.72 8.91
N ILE A 224 -14.50 -9.60 7.63
CA ILE A 224 -13.51 -10.45 6.97
C ILE A 224 -12.34 -9.55 6.60
N LEU A 225 -11.13 -9.95 7.00
CA LEU A 225 -9.91 -9.29 6.54
C LEU A 225 -9.40 -10.03 5.31
N THR A 226 -9.05 -9.30 4.26
CA THR A 226 -8.42 -9.87 3.07
C THR A 226 -7.05 -9.25 2.87
N ASP A 227 -6.07 -10.07 2.53
CA ASP A 227 -4.77 -9.60 2.09
C ASP A 227 -4.20 -10.52 1.01
N PHE A 228 -3.23 -10.03 0.26
CA PHE A 228 -2.74 -10.65 -0.95
C PHE A 228 -1.21 -10.76 -0.91
N LEU A 229 -0.69 -11.93 -1.27
CA LEU A 229 0.76 -12.11 -1.40
C LEU A 229 1.25 -11.50 -2.72
N PHE A 230 1.56 -10.21 -2.70
CA PHE A 230 2.18 -9.50 -3.81
C PHE A 230 3.69 -9.72 -3.88
N SER A 231 4.28 -9.32 -5.01
CA SER A 231 5.71 -9.09 -5.15
C SER A 231 5.92 -7.83 -5.98
N GLY A 232 6.92 -7.03 -5.60
CA GLY A 232 7.31 -5.81 -6.32
C GLY A 232 6.65 -4.53 -5.83
N GLU A 233 6.20 -4.51 -4.57
CA GLU A 233 5.73 -3.29 -3.92
C GLU A 233 6.85 -2.51 -3.24
N GLY A 234 6.65 -1.20 -3.13
CA GLY A 234 7.74 -0.26 -2.88
C GLY A 234 8.65 -0.16 -4.11
N LEU A 235 9.00 1.06 -4.50
CA LEU A 235 9.72 1.30 -5.75
C LEU A 235 11.09 0.60 -5.76
N CYS A 236 11.31 -0.25 -6.77
CA CYS A 236 12.52 -1.06 -6.92
C CYS A 236 12.81 -1.94 -5.68
N SER A 237 11.78 -2.37 -4.96
CA SER A 237 11.88 -3.21 -3.77
C SER A 237 10.83 -4.33 -3.76
N ASP A 238 10.87 -5.14 -2.71
CA ASP A 238 9.86 -6.16 -2.43
C ASP A 238 9.67 -6.31 -0.93
N GLN A 239 8.50 -6.74 -0.52
CA GLN A 239 8.09 -6.83 0.89
C GLN A 239 8.35 -8.22 1.48
N SER A 240 8.13 -8.37 2.79
CA SER A 240 8.19 -9.67 3.45
C SER A 240 7.17 -10.64 2.82
N GLY A 241 7.55 -11.91 2.66
CA GLY A 241 6.60 -12.97 2.26
C GLY A 241 5.66 -13.41 3.38
N THR A 242 5.47 -12.56 4.39
CA THR A 242 4.64 -12.81 5.57
C THR A 242 3.55 -11.76 5.58
N LEU A 243 2.30 -12.20 5.44
CA LEU A 243 1.15 -11.34 5.63
C LEU A 243 0.86 -11.23 7.13
N ILE A 244 0.61 -10.02 7.61
CA ILE A 244 0.32 -9.72 9.01
C ILE A 244 -1.11 -9.19 9.09
N PHE A 245 -1.98 -9.94 9.76
CA PHE A 245 -3.37 -9.53 9.97
C PHE A 245 -3.53 -8.97 11.39
N GLY A 246 -3.88 -7.70 11.52
CA GLY A 246 -4.33 -7.14 12.77
C GLY A 246 -5.72 -7.63 13.16
N LEU A 247 -5.84 -8.19 14.35
CA LEU A 247 -7.09 -8.75 14.86
C LEU A 247 -7.79 -7.78 15.83
N GLY A 248 -7.16 -6.67 16.18
CA GLY A 248 -7.57 -5.78 17.26
C GLY A 248 -7.42 -6.41 18.65
N GLU A 249 -8.13 -5.86 19.63
CA GLU A 249 -8.10 -6.34 21.01
C GLU A 249 -9.13 -7.45 21.28
N ASP A 250 -8.86 -8.23 22.33
CA ASP A 250 -9.79 -9.17 22.97
C ASP A 250 -10.44 -10.21 22.05
N ARG A 251 -9.82 -10.55 20.91
CA ARG A 251 -10.29 -11.66 20.08
C ARG A 251 -9.97 -12.98 20.76
N ILE A 252 -11.00 -13.81 20.90
CA ILE A 252 -10.88 -15.13 21.54
C ILE A 252 -10.70 -16.21 20.46
N ASP A 253 -11.35 -16.03 19.30
CA ASP A 253 -11.48 -17.06 18.27
C ASP A 253 -11.14 -16.52 16.88
N ILE A 254 -10.35 -17.27 16.10
CA ILE A 254 -10.20 -17.08 14.65
C ILE A 254 -10.87 -18.29 13.99
N PRO A 255 -12.16 -18.19 13.62
CA PRO A 255 -12.95 -19.34 13.19
C PRO A 255 -12.40 -19.99 11.93
N GLN A 256 -11.91 -19.18 10.98
CA GLN A 256 -11.50 -19.67 9.68
C GLN A 256 -10.50 -18.75 8.98
N VAL A 257 -9.49 -19.36 8.36
CA VAL A 257 -8.62 -18.72 7.37
C VAL A 257 -8.74 -19.49 6.07
N VAL A 258 -9.02 -18.79 4.96
CA VAL A 258 -9.11 -19.36 3.62
C VAL A 258 -7.98 -18.79 2.77
N ILE A 259 -7.20 -19.66 2.15
CA ILE A 259 -6.11 -19.28 1.24
C ILE A 259 -6.52 -19.72 -0.15
N GLN A 260 -6.66 -18.79 -1.08
CA GLN A 260 -6.99 -19.02 -2.48
C GLN A 260 -5.76 -18.77 -3.34
N TYR A 261 -5.33 -19.76 -4.11
CA TYR A 261 -4.18 -19.64 -5.01
C TYR A 261 -4.62 -19.29 -6.44
N LEU A 262 -3.72 -18.69 -7.22
CA LEU A 262 -3.95 -18.40 -8.65
C LEU A 262 -4.25 -19.65 -9.49
N SER A 263 -3.83 -20.84 -9.02
CA SER A 263 -4.16 -22.13 -9.65
C SER A 263 -5.63 -22.53 -9.54
N GLY A 264 -6.44 -21.79 -8.78
CA GLY A 264 -7.83 -22.14 -8.44
C GLY A 264 -7.96 -23.06 -7.22
N LYS A 265 -6.87 -23.65 -6.72
CA LYS A 265 -6.88 -24.41 -5.47
C LYS A 265 -7.11 -23.50 -4.26
N SER A 266 -7.65 -24.08 -3.19
CA SER A 266 -7.86 -23.40 -1.91
C SER A 266 -7.48 -24.27 -0.72
N ASP A 267 -6.85 -23.69 0.29
CA ASP A 267 -6.70 -24.29 1.61
C ASP A 267 -7.64 -23.62 2.62
N THR A 268 -8.12 -24.40 3.59
CA THR A 268 -8.93 -23.88 4.69
C THR A 268 -8.32 -24.33 6.01
N LEU A 269 -7.97 -23.35 6.84
CA LEU A 269 -7.44 -23.56 8.18
C LEU A 269 -8.54 -23.25 9.19
N LYS A 270 -8.72 -24.13 10.17
CA LYS A 270 -9.70 -23.99 11.25
C LYS A 270 -8.97 -23.93 12.59
N ASN A 271 -9.58 -23.29 13.58
CA ASN A 271 -9.05 -23.17 14.94
C ASN A 271 -7.64 -22.53 14.95
N VAL A 272 -7.45 -21.47 14.14
CA VAL A 272 -6.16 -20.79 14.05
C VAL A 272 -5.92 -20.01 15.33
N VAL A 273 -4.71 -20.14 15.88
CA VAL A 273 -4.32 -19.49 17.13
C VAL A 273 -3.92 -18.05 16.83
N ARG A 274 -4.48 -17.08 17.56
CA ARG A 274 -4.04 -15.68 17.54
C ARG A 274 -2.62 -15.53 18.10
N ASN A 275 -1.97 -14.41 17.82
CA ASN A 275 -0.59 -14.11 18.19
C ASN A 275 0.38 -15.22 17.76
N SER A 276 0.14 -15.78 16.58
CA SER A 276 0.90 -16.91 16.06
C SER A 276 1.31 -16.69 14.62
N THR A 277 2.23 -17.55 14.17
CA THR A 277 2.63 -17.63 12.77
C THR A 277 2.22 -18.98 12.21
N VAL A 278 1.38 -18.97 11.19
CA VAL A 278 1.08 -20.14 10.38
C VAL A 278 2.03 -20.17 9.19
N ARG A 279 2.67 -21.31 8.95
CA ARG A 279 3.55 -21.51 7.79
C ARG A 279 2.83 -22.30 6.70
N ILE A 280 2.90 -21.80 5.48
CA ILE A 280 2.30 -22.40 4.29
C ILE A 280 3.42 -22.91 3.37
N GLU A 281 3.40 -24.22 3.12
CA GLU A 281 4.41 -24.91 2.32
C GLU A 281 4.21 -24.76 0.82
#